data_AF-A0A2N2WLW8-F1
#
_entry.id   AF-A0A2N2WLW8-F1
#
_cell.length_a   1.000
_cell.length_b   1.000
_cell.length_c   1.000
_cell.angle_alpha   90.00
_cell.angle_beta   90.00
_cell.angle_gamma   90.00
#
_symmetry.space_group_name_H-M   'P 1'
#
loop_
_entity.id
_entity.type
_entity.pdbx_description
1 polymer ?
#
loop_
_entity_poly.entity_id
_entity_poly.type
_entity_poly.pdbx_seq_one_letter_code
_entity_poly.pdbx_strand_id
1 'polypeptide(L)'
;MTDALLGTFRNMLQECRDKNLSGEHFDNMSKHVARLEELAQINDDMNAFNGTVMQEDLYIKISDCYSRLLSNQAMANQEEKGYDDSTLLKQSVDALRDAVKRLIESKENALQENKNYDPKEAYRKAMEFAERNESKNGMLSKEDAKKYGGGYKQMTAEGEKSIDETLKKTPNAFDNSAEIEVLMKNELLIKPIEALIALGEEPGMTLPRFLRLQIERGMDKAMEGSVVIREGLLFSYNSYKAMAVSPHHNERERQILESFDSIAAKSAFGVPNSHELMYARKRIEFYFEPLIIEWDTIKDRWEDIVYDLYLWSLSYCPFAP
;
A
#
# COMPACT_ATOMS: atom_id res chain seq x y z
N MET A 1 10.72 -4.79 18.72
CA MET A 1 9.72 -5.15 17.68
C MET A 1 8.41 -5.60 18.29
N THR A 2 8.41 -6.44 19.33
CA THR A 2 7.20 -6.75 20.14
C THR A 2 6.49 -5.50 20.66
N ASP A 3 7.25 -4.47 21.06
CA ASP A 3 6.68 -3.25 21.65
C ASP A 3 5.82 -2.41 20.68
N ALA A 4 6.13 -2.40 19.38
CA ALA A 4 5.31 -1.71 18.37
C ALA A 4 3.98 -2.43 18.10
N LEU A 5 4.01 -3.77 18.11
CA LEU A 5 2.84 -4.61 17.93
C LEU A 5 1.94 -4.61 19.17
N LEU A 6 2.52 -4.74 20.38
CA LEU A 6 1.81 -4.58 21.65
C LEU A 6 1.27 -3.15 21.82
N GLY A 7 2.02 -2.16 21.33
CA GLY A 7 1.64 -0.74 21.39
C GLY A 7 0.28 -0.47 20.76
N THR A 8 -0.05 -1.14 19.66
CA THR A 8 -1.37 -0.98 19.01
C THR A 8 -2.50 -1.43 19.93
N PHE A 9 -2.39 -2.61 20.55
CA PHE A 9 -3.43 -3.14 21.43
C PHE A 9 -3.50 -2.41 22.78
N ARG A 10 -2.35 -1.93 23.30
CA ARG A 10 -2.29 -1.05 24.47
C ARG A 10 -3.01 0.27 24.21
N ASN A 11 -2.79 0.87 23.05
CA ASN A 11 -3.45 2.12 22.66
C ASN A 11 -4.96 1.92 22.53
N MET A 12 -5.42 0.81 21.95
CA MET A 12 -6.85 0.48 21.89
C MET A 12 -7.46 0.34 23.28
N LEU A 13 -6.79 -0.35 24.21
CA LEU A 13 -7.27 -0.49 25.59
C LEU A 13 -7.26 0.86 26.33
N GLN A 14 -6.23 1.67 26.11
CA GLN A 14 -6.12 3.00 26.69
C GLN A 14 -7.22 3.92 26.16
N GLU A 15 -7.52 3.88 24.87
CA GLU A 15 -8.63 4.62 24.27
C GLU A 15 -9.98 4.23 24.91
N CYS A 16 -10.22 2.94 25.16
CA CYS A 16 -11.40 2.50 25.89
C CYS A 16 -11.46 3.07 27.32
N ARG A 17 -10.32 3.14 28.02
CA ARG A 17 -10.22 3.75 29.36
C ARG A 17 -10.48 5.25 29.31
N ASP A 18 -9.89 5.96 28.37
CA ASP A 18 -10.04 7.40 28.20
C ASP A 18 -11.50 7.76 27.87
N LYS A 19 -12.21 6.87 27.14
CA LYS A 19 -13.64 6.98 26.84
C LYS A 19 -14.56 6.48 27.96
N ASN A 20 -14.02 6.08 29.13
CA ASN A 20 -14.75 5.51 30.26
C ASN A 20 -15.66 4.32 29.88
N LEU A 21 -15.23 3.50 28.92
CA LEU A 21 -15.97 2.30 28.51
C LEU A 21 -15.85 1.21 29.59
N SER A 22 -16.96 0.52 29.85
CA SER A 22 -17.03 -0.54 30.85
C SER A 22 -17.94 -1.69 30.40
N GLY A 23 -17.88 -2.82 31.11
CA GLY A 23 -18.71 -4.00 30.85
C GLY A 23 -17.89 -5.22 30.42
N GLU A 24 -18.59 -6.32 30.14
CA GLU A 24 -18.00 -7.64 29.90
C GLU A 24 -16.94 -7.65 28.78
N HIS A 25 -17.21 -6.93 27.68
CA HIS A 25 -16.25 -6.82 26.58
C HIS A 25 -14.98 -6.04 26.95
N PHE A 26 -15.06 -5.07 27.87
CA PHE A 26 -13.89 -4.34 28.36
C PHE A 26 -13.03 -5.20 29.28
N ASP A 27 -13.67 -5.97 30.15
CA ASP A 27 -12.97 -6.91 31.04
C ASP A 27 -12.29 -8.02 30.24
N ASN A 28 -12.96 -8.56 29.22
CA ASN A 28 -12.41 -9.59 28.35
C ASN A 28 -11.28 -9.03 27.46
N MET A 29 -11.43 -7.82 26.92
CA MET A 29 -10.34 -7.14 26.19
C MET A 29 -9.11 -6.95 27.08
N SER A 30 -9.30 -6.47 28.32
CA SER A 30 -8.20 -6.30 29.28
C SER A 30 -7.48 -7.62 29.58
N LYS A 31 -8.23 -8.71 29.75
CA LYS A 31 -7.66 -10.06 29.97
C LYS A 31 -6.85 -10.53 28.76
N HIS A 32 -7.36 -10.35 27.53
CA HIS A 32 -6.68 -10.79 26.32
C HIS A 32 -5.41 -9.96 26.03
N VAL A 33 -5.44 -8.65 26.29
CA VAL A 33 -4.24 -7.80 26.19
C VAL A 33 -3.19 -8.21 27.22
N ALA A 34 -3.58 -8.47 28.47
CA ALA A 34 -2.65 -8.95 29.49
C ALA A 34 -2.02 -10.31 29.11
N ARG A 35 -2.81 -11.23 28.54
CA ARG A 35 -2.30 -12.52 28.03
C ARG A 35 -1.33 -12.34 26.86
N LEU A 36 -1.59 -11.40 25.97
CA LEU A 36 -0.70 -11.07 24.86
C LEU A 36 0.64 -10.52 25.36
N GLU A 37 0.62 -9.68 26.39
CA GLU A 37 1.84 -9.17 27.04
C GLU A 37 2.63 -10.26 27.76
N GLU A 38 1.94 -11.17 28.44
CA GLU A 38 2.54 -12.34 29.08
C GLU A 38 3.24 -13.24 28.06
N LEU A 39 2.60 -13.54 26.93
CA LEU A 39 3.20 -14.33 25.85
C LEU A 39 4.42 -13.64 25.24
N ALA A 40 4.43 -12.32 25.17
CA ALA A 40 5.57 -11.55 24.68
C ALA A 40 6.76 -11.53 25.66
N GLN A 41 6.51 -11.78 26.95
CA GLN A 41 7.55 -11.94 27.97
C GLN A 41 8.09 -13.37 28.04
N ILE A 42 7.25 -14.37 27.72
CA ILE A 42 7.61 -15.80 27.81
C ILE A 42 8.34 -16.28 26.55
N ASN A 43 8.06 -15.71 25.38
CA ASN A 43 8.65 -16.17 24.12
C ASN A 43 9.81 -15.27 23.68
N ASP A 44 11.01 -15.85 23.64
CA ASP A 44 12.23 -15.17 23.16
C ASP A 44 12.32 -15.10 21.61
N ASP A 45 11.50 -15.87 20.89
CA ASP A 45 11.42 -15.89 19.41
C ASP A 45 10.06 -15.36 18.92
N MET A 46 10.10 -14.39 18.01
CA MET A 46 8.93 -13.80 17.36
C MET A 46 8.07 -14.82 16.60
N ASN A 47 8.66 -15.88 16.04
CA ASN A 47 7.91 -16.91 15.35
C ASN A 47 7.12 -17.79 16.33
N ALA A 48 7.73 -18.13 17.47
CA ALA A 48 7.07 -18.87 18.54
C ALA A 48 5.96 -18.04 19.21
N PHE A 49 6.24 -16.75 19.45
CA PHE A 49 5.26 -15.77 19.90
C PHE A 49 4.06 -15.70 18.94
N ASN A 50 4.30 -15.42 17.65
CA ASN A 50 3.22 -15.32 16.65
C ASN A 50 2.45 -16.64 16.51
N GLY A 51 3.13 -17.79 16.53
CA GLY A 51 2.47 -19.10 16.49
C GLY A 51 1.49 -19.31 17.65
N THR A 52 1.91 -18.98 18.86
CA THR A 52 1.08 -19.12 20.07
C THR A 52 -0.07 -18.11 20.08
N VAL A 53 0.20 -16.87 19.68
CA VAL A 53 -0.81 -15.80 19.59
C VAL A 53 -1.88 -16.11 18.53
N MET A 54 -1.49 -16.71 17.41
CA MET A 54 -2.44 -17.20 16.40
C MET A 54 -3.22 -18.42 16.89
N GLN A 55 -2.58 -19.37 17.60
CA GLN A 55 -3.27 -20.52 18.17
C GLN A 55 -4.30 -20.14 19.24
N GLU A 56 -4.02 -19.09 20.02
CA GLU A 56 -4.95 -18.55 21.04
C GLU A 56 -5.96 -17.53 20.45
N ASP A 57 -5.90 -17.23 19.14
CA ASP A 57 -6.74 -16.24 18.44
C ASP A 57 -6.76 -14.84 19.10
N LEU A 58 -5.69 -14.43 19.79
CA LEU A 58 -5.74 -13.26 20.66
C LEU A 58 -5.97 -11.96 19.89
N TYR A 59 -5.38 -11.79 18.70
CA TYR A 59 -5.60 -10.60 17.87
C TYR A 59 -7.07 -10.43 17.47
N ILE A 60 -7.72 -11.53 17.11
CA ILE A 60 -9.13 -11.55 16.71
C ILE A 60 -10.01 -11.23 17.92
N LYS A 61 -9.75 -11.89 19.07
CA LYS A 61 -10.52 -11.69 20.30
C LYS A 61 -10.42 -10.26 20.84
N ILE A 62 -9.24 -9.65 20.80
CA ILE A 62 -9.05 -8.25 21.21
C ILE A 62 -9.81 -7.31 20.28
N SER A 63 -9.71 -7.54 18.96
CA SER A 63 -10.36 -6.69 17.95
C SER A 63 -11.89 -6.81 17.98
N ASP A 64 -12.43 -8.02 18.22
CA ASP A 64 -13.88 -8.24 18.37
C ASP A 64 -14.41 -7.54 19.63
N CYS A 65 -13.73 -7.68 20.77
CA CYS A 65 -14.12 -6.99 22.01
C CYS A 65 -14.10 -5.46 21.83
N TYR A 66 -13.06 -4.91 21.21
CA TYR A 66 -12.96 -3.49 20.92
C TYR A 66 -14.06 -3.00 19.98
N SER A 67 -14.33 -3.74 18.90
CA SER A 67 -15.38 -3.40 17.93
C SER A 67 -16.77 -3.42 18.58
N ARG A 68 -17.04 -4.41 19.45
CA ARG A 68 -18.29 -4.49 20.21
C ARG A 68 -18.42 -3.38 21.25
N LEU A 69 -17.34 -2.98 21.93
CA LEU A 69 -17.36 -1.85 22.86
C LEU A 69 -17.70 -0.54 22.14
N LEU A 70 -17.08 -0.27 21.00
CA LEU A 70 -17.36 0.91 20.20
C LEU A 70 -18.79 0.89 19.63
N SER A 71 -19.25 -0.28 19.18
CA SER A 71 -20.60 -0.44 18.65
C SER A 71 -21.65 -0.25 19.75
N ASN A 72 -21.44 -0.82 20.94
CA ASN A 72 -22.33 -0.65 22.08
C ASN A 72 -22.34 0.80 22.57
N GLN A 73 -21.19 1.49 22.55
CA GLN A 73 -21.13 2.92 22.86
C GLN A 73 -21.88 3.76 21.81
N ALA A 74 -21.73 3.44 20.53
CA ALA A 74 -22.43 4.12 19.45
C ALA A 74 -23.95 3.89 19.54
N MET A 75 -24.39 2.67 19.87
CA MET A 75 -25.80 2.32 20.07
C MET A 75 -26.38 2.96 21.33
N ALA A 76 -25.67 2.96 22.45
CA ALA A 76 -26.11 3.62 23.68
C ALA A 76 -26.23 5.14 23.50
N ASN A 77 -25.28 5.76 22.78
CA ASN A 77 -25.35 7.16 22.40
C ASN A 77 -26.48 7.45 21.38
N GLN A 78 -26.91 6.45 20.59
CA GLN A 78 -28.03 6.55 19.64
C GLN A 78 -29.39 6.39 20.33
N GLU A 79 -29.53 5.49 21.30
CA GLU A 79 -30.78 5.29 22.06
C GLU A 79 -31.12 6.50 22.95
N GLU A 80 -30.11 7.21 23.48
CA GLU A 80 -30.32 8.32 24.41
C GLU A 80 -30.63 9.67 23.72
N LYS A 81 -30.28 9.84 22.43
CA LYS A 81 -30.40 11.13 21.71
C LYS A 81 -31.46 11.19 20.61
N GLY A 82 -32.03 10.06 20.20
CA GLY A 82 -32.91 10.01 19.04
C GLY A 82 -32.17 10.29 17.72
N TYR A 83 -32.82 9.94 16.61
CA TYR A 83 -32.23 10.01 15.27
C TYR A 83 -32.15 11.47 14.79
N ASP A 84 -30.97 12.10 14.93
CA ASP A 84 -30.71 13.47 14.46
C ASP A 84 -29.88 13.47 13.16
N ASP A 85 -30.59 13.58 12.04
CA ASP A 85 -30.02 13.70 10.68
C ASP A 85 -28.97 14.81 10.57
N SER A 86 -29.09 15.88 11.36
CA SER A 86 -28.13 17.00 11.32
C SER A 86 -26.80 16.62 11.94
N THR A 87 -26.80 15.82 13.02
CA THR A 87 -25.59 15.29 13.63
C THR A 87 -24.88 14.30 12.70
N LEU A 88 -25.62 13.41 12.04
CA LEU A 88 -25.04 12.44 11.10
C LEU A 88 -24.49 13.10 9.84
N LEU A 89 -25.19 14.10 9.29
CA LEU A 89 -24.67 14.90 8.17
C LEU A 89 -23.37 15.60 8.56
N LYS A 90 -23.34 16.22 9.75
CA LYS A 90 -22.13 16.87 10.26
C LYS A 90 -20.97 15.88 10.40
N GLN A 91 -21.19 14.71 11.00
CA GLN A 91 -20.17 13.66 11.11
C GLN A 91 -19.67 13.19 9.74
N SER A 92 -20.56 13.07 8.76
CA SER A 92 -20.20 12.69 7.38
C SER A 92 -19.30 13.74 6.73
N VAL A 93 -19.65 15.03 6.88
CA VAL A 93 -18.84 16.14 6.35
C VAL A 93 -17.50 16.26 7.08
N ASP A 94 -17.47 16.09 8.40
CA ASP A 94 -16.23 16.10 9.20
C ASP A 94 -15.29 14.97 8.78
N ALA A 95 -15.81 13.76 8.53
CA ALA A 95 -15.01 12.64 8.02
C ALA A 95 -14.40 12.92 6.65
N LEU A 96 -15.13 13.62 5.76
CA LEU A 96 -14.62 14.05 4.46
C LEU A 96 -13.49 15.09 4.63
N ARG A 97 -13.61 16.04 5.56
CA ARG A 97 -12.55 17.01 5.87
C ARG A 97 -11.30 16.33 6.40
N ASP A 98 -11.46 15.37 7.31
CA ASP A 98 -10.35 14.58 7.84
C ASP A 98 -9.66 13.77 6.73
N ALA A 99 -10.42 13.24 5.77
CA ALA A 99 -9.85 12.55 4.61
C ALA A 99 -9.00 13.49 3.73
N VAL A 100 -9.47 14.70 3.44
CA VAL A 100 -8.69 15.73 2.71
C VAL A 100 -7.40 16.06 3.47
N LYS A 101 -7.51 16.31 4.77
CA LYS A 101 -6.36 16.61 5.63
C LYS A 101 -5.32 15.49 5.58
N ARG A 102 -5.74 14.23 5.76
CA ARG A 102 -4.84 13.06 5.67
C ARG A 102 -4.18 12.91 4.31
N LEU A 103 -4.89 13.20 3.22
CA LEU A 103 -4.31 13.16 1.87
C LEU A 103 -3.21 14.23 1.70
N ILE A 104 -3.44 15.44 2.21
CA ILE A 104 -2.44 16.52 2.16
C ILE A 104 -1.22 16.15 3.02
N GLU A 105 -1.46 15.78 4.29
CA GLU A 105 -0.42 15.40 5.23
C GLU A 105 0.38 14.19 4.73
N SER A 106 -0.25 13.21 4.11
CA SER A 106 0.44 12.03 3.55
C SER A 106 1.45 12.42 2.47
N LYS A 107 1.12 13.36 1.58
CA LYS A 107 2.05 13.84 0.55
C LYS A 107 3.19 14.64 1.17
N GLU A 108 2.88 15.50 2.14
CA GLU A 108 3.90 16.26 2.84
C GLU A 108 4.86 15.35 3.61
N ASN A 109 4.34 14.35 4.32
CA ASN A 109 5.13 13.35 5.03
C ASN A 109 6.04 12.58 4.07
N ALA A 110 5.53 12.13 2.91
CA ALA A 110 6.36 11.46 1.90
C ALA A 110 7.50 12.35 1.39
N LEU A 111 7.25 13.64 1.16
CA LEU A 111 8.28 14.60 0.77
C LEU A 111 9.31 14.85 1.88
N GLN A 112 8.86 14.92 3.14
CA GLN A 112 9.76 15.08 4.29
C GLN A 112 10.61 13.83 4.52
N GLU A 113 10.02 12.64 4.42
CA GLU A 113 10.76 11.36 4.49
C GLU A 113 11.82 11.28 3.40
N ASN A 114 11.50 11.67 2.15
CA ASN A 114 12.46 11.73 1.06
C ASN A 114 13.58 12.76 1.32
N LYS A 115 13.26 13.95 1.84
CA LYS A 115 14.28 14.95 2.20
C LYS A 115 15.23 14.49 3.30
N ASN A 116 14.71 13.72 4.25
CA ASN A 116 15.47 13.18 5.38
C ASN A 116 16.12 11.83 5.04
N TYR A 117 15.96 11.33 3.81
CA TYR A 117 16.51 10.05 3.40
C TYR A 117 18.04 10.12 3.33
N ASP A 118 18.69 9.32 4.18
CA ASP A 118 20.13 9.07 4.10
C ASP A 118 20.36 7.70 3.43
N PRO A 119 20.84 7.65 2.17
CA PRO A 119 21.06 6.40 1.46
C PRO A 119 22.08 5.49 2.15
N LYS A 120 23.08 6.06 2.85
CA LYS A 120 24.10 5.27 3.54
C LYS A 120 23.53 4.62 4.80
N GLU A 121 22.76 5.38 5.58
CA GLU A 121 22.09 4.84 6.76
C GLU A 121 21.06 3.77 6.38
N ALA A 122 20.31 3.99 5.29
CA ALA A 122 19.39 2.98 4.76
C ALA A 122 20.12 1.69 4.36
N TYR A 123 21.24 1.80 3.64
CA TYR A 123 22.07 0.65 3.26
C TYR A 123 22.65 -0.07 4.48
N ARG A 124 23.15 0.68 5.47
CA ARG A 124 23.69 0.13 6.72
C ARG A 124 22.62 -0.69 7.47
N LYS A 125 21.42 -0.14 7.63
CA LYS A 125 20.29 -0.85 8.24
C LYS A 125 19.92 -2.14 7.49
N ALA A 126 19.96 -2.10 6.16
CA ALA A 126 19.72 -3.29 5.34
C ALA A 126 20.78 -4.37 5.57
N MET A 127 22.07 -4.00 5.61
CA MET A 127 23.16 -4.94 5.89
C MET A 127 23.10 -5.49 7.32
N GLU A 128 22.78 -4.66 8.32
CA GLU A 128 22.57 -5.12 9.69
C GLU A 128 21.38 -6.09 9.80
N PHE A 129 20.30 -5.81 9.08
CA PHE A 129 19.16 -6.72 9.02
C PHE A 129 19.57 -8.05 8.39
N ALA A 130 20.31 -8.03 7.29
CA ALA A 130 20.81 -9.24 6.63
C ALA A 130 21.74 -10.04 7.57
N GLU A 131 22.65 -9.37 8.28
CA GLU A 131 23.55 -10.01 9.25
C GLU A 131 22.77 -10.65 10.42
N ARG A 132 21.75 -9.97 10.96
CA ARG A 132 20.89 -10.52 12.03
C ARG A 132 20.04 -11.70 11.57
N ASN A 133 19.79 -11.82 10.27
CA ASN A 133 18.97 -12.88 9.67
C ASN A 133 19.81 -13.84 8.81
N GLU A 134 21.10 -13.99 9.11
CA GLU A 134 22.00 -14.86 8.33
C GLU A 134 21.41 -16.27 8.15
N SER A 135 21.59 -16.83 6.95
CA SER A 135 21.09 -18.15 6.54
C SER A 135 19.56 -18.32 6.57
N LYS A 136 18.79 -17.24 6.73
CA LYS A 136 17.33 -17.22 6.62
C LYS A 136 16.90 -16.41 5.40
N ASN A 137 15.78 -16.79 4.78
CA ASN A 137 15.13 -16.02 3.71
C ASN A 137 16.07 -15.60 2.56
N GLY A 138 17.00 -16.48 2.18
CA GLY A 138 17.97 -16.20 1.11
C GLY A 138 19.12 -15.27 1.49
N MET A 139 19.27 -14.90 2.77
CA MET A 139 20.39 -14.10 3.24
C MET A 139 21.66 -14.94 3.38
N LEU A 140 22.82 -14.35 3.07
CA LEU A 140 24.12 -15.02 3.16
C LEU A 140 24.43 -15.43 4.60
N SER A 141 25.04 -16.59 4.77
CA SER A 141 25.72 -16.91 6.03
C SER A 141 26.90 -15.96 6.24
N LYS A 142 27.37 -15.74 7.47
CA LYS A 142 28.63 -15.00 7.70
C LYS A 142 29.82 -15.59 6.96
N GLU A 143 29.87 -16.92 6.82
CA GLU A 143 30.94 -17.61 6.09
C GLU A 143 30.88 -17.28 4.59
N ASP A 144 29.70 -17.32 3.99
CA ASP A 144 29.51 -16.96 2.58
C ASP A 144 29.74 -15.46 2.35
N ALA A 145 29.24 -14.60 3.24
CA ALA A 145 29.49 -13.16 3.18
C ALA A 145 30.99 -12.87 3.25
N LYS A 146 31.74 -13.62 4.07
CA LYS A 146 33.21 -13.52 4.13
C LYS A 146 33.88 -14.01 2.85
N LYS A 147 33.40 -15.12 2.29
CA LYS A 147 33.95 -15.73 1.06
C LYS A 147 33.73 -14.85 -0.17
N TYR A 148 32.55 -14.27 -0.33
CA TYR A 148 32.15 -13.55 -1.54
C TYR A 148 32.30 -12.03 -1.43
N GLY A 149 32.34 -11.46 -0.22
CA GLY A 149 32.36 -10.00 -0.01
C GLY A 149 33.19 -9.54 1.18
N GLY A 150 34.09 -10.38 1.73
CA GLY A 150 34.94 -10.00 2.86
C GLY A 150 34.22 -9.84 4.20
N GLY A 151 32.91 -10.15 4.23
CA GLY A 151 32.05 -10.12 5.41
C GLY A 151 31.13 -8.90 5.42
N TYR A 152 30.06 -8.97 6.22
CA TYR A 152 29.03 -7.92 6.30
C TYR A 152 29.60 -6.51 6.49
N LYS A 153 30.62 -6.34 7.35
CA LYS A 153 31.30 -5.05 7.56
C LYS A 153 31.98 -4.50 6.31
N GLN A 154 32.64 -5.35 5.55
CA GLN A 154 33.34 -4.93 4.33
C GLN A 154 32.32 -4.59 3.23
N MET A 155 31.28 -5.40 3.07
CA MET A 155 30.17 -5.12 2.16
C MET A 155 29.46 -3.79 2.49
N THR A 156 29.29 -3.47 3.78
CA THR A 156 28.76 -2.16 4.22
C THR A 156 29.67 -1.02 3.76
N ALA A 157 30.97 -1.11 4.03
CA ALA A 157 31.93 -0.06 3.67
C ALA A 157 32.04 0.14 2.14
N GLU A 158 32.03 -0.95 1.36
CA GLU A 158 32.05 -0.91 -0.09
C GLU A 158 30.76 -0.30 -0.66
N GLY A 159 29.60 -0.65 -0.09
CA GLY A 159 28.32 -0.06 -0.47
C GLY A 159 28.25 1.44 -0.18
N GLU A 160 28.69 1.88 1.00
CA GLU A 160 28.76 3.32 1.33
C GLU A 160 29.67 4.10 0.36
N LYS A 161 30.80 3.49 -0.04
CA LYS A 161 31.69 4.08 -1.05
C LYS A 161 31.02 4.15 -2.43
N SER A 162 30.30 3.12 -2.83
CA SER A 162 29.54 3.10 -4.10
C SER A 162 28.45 4.18 -4.12
N ILE A 163 27.77 4.39 -2.99
CA ILE A 163 26.79 5.48 -2.80
C ILE A 163 27.46 6.84 -2.98
N ASP A 164 28.63 7.06 -2.36
CA ASP A 164 29.38 8.32 -2.53
C ASP A 164 29.79 8.56 -3.99
N GLU A 165 30.25 7.52 -4.68
CA GLU A 165 30.62 7.61 -6.09
C GLU A 165 29.40 7.92 -6.98
N THR A 166 28.25 7.36 -6.63
CA THR A 166 26.98 7.62 -7.32
C THR A 166 26.53 9.06 -7.09
N LEU A 167 26.53 9.55 -5.85
CA LEU A 167 26.17 10.93 -5.52
C LEU A 167 27.12 11.96 -6.14
N LYS A 168 28.40 11.62 -6.34
CA LYS A 168 29.34 12.49 -7.07
C LYS A 168 29.00 12.63 -8.55
N LYS A 169 28.54 11.55 -9.19
CA LYS A 169 28.16 11.54 -10.62
C LYS A 169 26.76 12.11 -10.84
N THR A 170 25.85 11.78 -9.94
CA THR A 170 24.42 12.07 -10.01
C THR A 170 23.95 12.53 -8.63
N PRO A 171 24.07 13.84 -8.31
CA PRO A 171 23.78 14.38 -6.98
C PRO A 171 22.34 14.13 -6.49
N ASN A 172 21.41 13.92 -7.41
CA ASN A 172 20.00 13.64 -7.15
C ASN A 172 19.62 12.15 -7.30
N ALA A 173 20.58 11.23 -7.33
CA ALA A 173 20.32 9.80 -7.59
C ALA A 173 19.33 9.15 -6.61
N PHE A 174 19.22 9.68 -5.40
CA PHE A 174 18.34 9.18 -4.35
C PHE A 174 17.26 10.20 -3.93
N ASP A 175 17.08 11.27 -4.72
CA ASP A 175 16.03 12.25 -4.50
C ASP A 175 14.80 11.91 -5.35
N ASN A 176 13.77 11.37 -4.69
CA ASN A 176 12.52 10.98 -5.34
C ASN A 176 11.45 12.08 -5.30
N SER A 177 11.81 13.34 -4.98
CA SER A 177 10.82 14.43 -4.85
C SER A 177 9.99 14.62 -6.13
N ALA A 178 10.63 14.54 -7.30
CA ALA A 178 9.95 14.66 -8.58
C ALA A 178 8.97 13.49 -8.83
N GLU A 179 9.36 12.27 -8.45
CA GLU A 179 8.49 11.09 -8.58
C GLU A 179 7.28 11.20 -7.65
N ILE A 180 7.50 11.61 -6.40
CA ILE A 180 6.43 11.86 -5.42
C ILE A 180 5.45 12.92 -5.97
N GLU A 181 5.95 14.02 -6.52
CA GLU A 181 5.10 15.08 -7.07
C GLU A 181 4.28 14.62 -8.28
N VAL A 182 4.87 13.82 -9.16
CA VAL A 182 4.23 13.33 -10.39
C VAL A 182 3.23 12.21 -10.10
N LEU A 183 3.54 11.29 -9.19
CA LEU A 183 2.72 10.11 -8.91
C LEU A 183 1.64 10.38 -7.84
N MET A 184 1.92 11.19 -6.82
CA MET A 184 0.93 11.54 -5.79
C MET A 184 0.01 12.67 -6.27
N LYS A 185 -0.85 12.33 -7.23
CA LYS A 185 -1.88 13.21 -7.83
C LYS A 185 -3.11 13.38 -6.91
N ASN A 186 -2.87 13.71 -5.64
CA ASN A 186 -3.93 13.80 -4.62
C ASN A 186 -5.05 14.78 -4.99
N GLU A 187 -4.78 15.78 -5.83
CA GLU A 187 -5.80 16.70 -6.34
C GLU A 187 -6.97 15.99 -7.04
N LEU A 188 -6.72 14.85 -7.69
CA LEU A 188 -7.77 14.05 -8.35
C LEU A 188 -8.76 13.46 -7.34
N LEU A 189 -8.34 13.27 -6.09
CA LEU A 189 -9.18 12.79 -4.99
C LEU A 189 -9.71 13.95 -4.14
N ILE A 190 -8.88 14.96 -3.86
CA ILE A 190 -9.23 16.10 -3.03
C ILE A 190 -10.38 16.91 -3.66
N LYS A 191 -10.30 17.24 -4.95
CA LYS A 191 -11.32 18.08 -5.61
C LYS A 191 -12.74 17.49 -5.53
N PRO A 192 -12.97 16.19 -5.82
CA PRO A 192 -14.27 15.57 -5.59
C PRO A 192 -14.73 15.59 -4.13
N ILE A 193 -13.83 15.35 -3.17
CA ILE A 193 -14.16 15.38 -1.74
C ILE A 193 -14.54 16.80 -1.29
N GLU A 194 -13.82 17.82 -1.74
CA GLU A 194 -14.16 19.22 -1.47
C GLU A 194 -15.52 19.62 -2.04
N ALA A 195 -15.87 19.13 -3.24
CA ALA A 195 -17.19 19.34 -3.82
C ALA A 195 -18.31 18.70 -2.96
N LEU A 196 -18.05 17.55 -2.35
CA LEU A 196 -18.98 16.89 -1.43
C LEU A 196 -19.11 17.62 -0.10
N ILE A 197 -18.01 18.13 0.45
CA ILE A 197 -18.03 18.98 1.65
C ILE A 197 -18.90 20.21 1.38
N ALA A 198 -18.66 20.90 0.25
CA ALA A 198 -19.44 22.06 -0.15
C ALA A 198 -20.95 21.74 -0.32
N LEU A 199 -21.27 20.57 -0.88
CA LEU A 199 -22.66 20.10 -0.98
C LEU A 199 -23.27 19.87 0.42
N GLY A 200 -22.55 19.23 1.33
CA GLY A 200 -23.03 18.97 2.69
C GLY A 200 -23.25 20.23 3.53
N GLU A 201 -22.58 21.32 3.18
CA GLU A 201 -22.68 22.64 3.82
C GLU A 201 -23.79 23.54 3.24
N GLU A 202 -24.45 23.13 2.15
CA GLU A 202 -25.53 23.92 1.57
C GLU A 202 -26.65 24.21 2.59
N PRO A 203 -27.19 25.45 2.66
CA PRO A 203 -28.26 25.78 3.59
C PRO A 203 -29.50 24.88 3.40
N GLY A 204 -29.97 24.30 4.49
CA GLY A 204 -31.12 23.38 4.47
C GLY A 204 -30.80 22.00 3.89
N MET A 205 -29.52 21.61 3.82
CA MET A 205 -29.12 20.25 3.51
C MET A 205 -29.48 19.31 4.68
N THR A 206 -30.02 18.15 4.35
CA THR A 206 -30.30 17.05 5.29
C THR A 206 -29.56 15.82 4.83
N LEU A 207 -29.28 14.86 5.72
CA LEU A 207 -28.56 13.64 5.34
C LEU A 207 -29.24 12.89 4.17
N PRO A 208 -30.56 12.65 4.15
CA PRO A 208 -31.21 11.98 3.02
C PRO A 208 -31.06 12.76 1.70
N ARG A 209 -31.16 14.10 1.74
CA ARG A 209 -30.99 14.94 0.54
C ARG A 209 -29.54 14.95 0.07
N PHE A 210 -28.59 14.98 1.00
CA PHE A 210 -27.17 14.90 0.73
C PHE A 210 -26.84 13.59 0.00
N LEU A 211 -27.22 12.44 0.57
CA LEU A 211 -26.99 11.12 -0.03
C LEU A 211 -27.67 10.98 -1.41
N ARG A 212 -28.91 11.46 -1.55
CA ARG A 212 -29.62 11.44 -2.83
C ARG A 212 -28.89 12.26 -3.89
N LEU A 213 -28.50 13.50 -3.55
CA LEU A 213 -27.81 14.39 -4.49
C LEU A 213 -26.42 13.86 -4.86
N GLN A 214 -25.72 13.17 -3.95
CA GLN A 214 -24.46 12.51 -4.28
C GLN A 214 -24.63 11.48 -5.39
N ILE A 215 -25.65 10.62 -5.28
CA ILE A 215 -25.96 9.59 -6.28
C ILE A 215 -26.47 10.23 -7.59
N GLU A 216 -27.40 11.19 -7.49
CA GLU A 216 -27.96 11.89 -8.65
C GLU A 216 -26.91 12.67 -9.44
N ARG A 217 -25.89 13.21 -8.75
CA ARG A 217 -24.76 13.93 -9.35
C ARG A 217 -23.53 13.03 -9.60
N GLY A 218 -23.62 11.73 -9.32
CA GLY A 218 -22.56 10.74 -9.52
C GLY A 218 -21.28 11.00 -8.73
N MET A 219 -21.37 11.81 -7.67
CA MET A 219 -20.24 12.13 -6.80
C MET A 219 -19.82 10.91 -5.96
N ASP A 220 -20.73 9.96 -5.74
CA ASP A 220 -20.44 8.65 -5.16
C ASP A 220 -19.43 7.84 -6.00
N LYS A 221 -19.49 7.97 -7.33
CA LYS A 221 -18.56 7.29 -8.25
C LYS A 221 -17.17 7.90 -8.27
N ALA A 222 -17.07 9.20 -8.03
CA ALA A 222 -15.78 9.84 -7.82
C ALA A 222 -15.12 9.35 -6.50
N MET A 223 -15.94 9.10 -5.46
CA MET A 223 -15.49 8.59 -4.16
C MET A 223 -15.05 7.12 -4.18
N GLU A 224 -15.52 6.31 -5.12
CA GLU A 224 -15.06 4.93 -5.31
C GLU A 224 -13.59 4.83 -5.79
N GLY A 225 -12.92 5.95 -6.04
CA GLY A 225 -11.53 5.98 -6.56
C GLY A 225 -11.44 5.76 -8.06
N SER A 226 -12.57 5.66 -8.77
CA SER A 226 -12.61 5.46 -10.21
C SER A 226 -11.93 6.59 -10.99
N VAL A 227 -11.83 7.79 -10.39
CA VAL A 227 -11.11 8.96 -10.93
C VAL A 227 -9.59 8.75 -11.02
N VAL A 228 -8.98 7.90 -10.17
CA VAL A 228 -7.54 7.60 -10.23
C VAL A 228 -7.22 6.38 -11.10
N ILE A 229 -8.22 5.55 -11.44
CA ILE A 229 -8.02 4.35 -12.26
C ILE A 229 -7.40 4.71 -13.62
N ARG A 230 -7.87 5.80 -14.25
CA ARG A 230 -7.34 6.24 -15.55
C ARG A 230 -5.84 6.51 -15.51
N GLU A 231 -5.37 7.22 -14.48
CA GLU A 231 -3.95 7.54 -14.32
C GLU A 231 -3.12 6.29 -14.06
N GLY A 232 -3.65 5.31 -13.31
CA GLY A 232 -3.04 4.00 -13.16
C GLY A 232 -2.90 3.25 -14.49
N LEU A 233 -3.95 3.25 -15.32
CA LEU A 233 -3.92 2.62 -16.64
C LEU A 233 -2.93 3.33 -17.60
N LEU A 234 -2.87 4.66 -17.56
CA LEU A 234 -1.92 5.44 -18.33
C LEU A 234 -0.47 5.17 -17.89
N PHE A 235 -0.24 5.08 -16.58
CA PHE A 235 1.06 4.70 -16.02
C PHE A 235 1.46 3.31 -16.49
N SER A 236 0.57 2.31 -16.39
CA SER A 236 0.83 0.95 -16.87
C SER A 236 1.19 0.95 -18.35
N TYR A 237 0.36 1.56 -19.21
CA TYR A 237 0.62 1.63 -20.64
C TYR A 237 1.99 2.25 -20.95
N ASN A 238 2.32 3.38 -20.33
CA ASN A 238 3.60 4.05 -20.53
C ASN A 238 4.78 3.20 -20.00
N SER A 239 4.60 2.48 -18.90
CA SER A 239 5.63 1.61 -18.32
C SER A 239 5.95 0.44 -19.26
N TYR A 240 4.93 -0.26 -19.77
CA TYR A 240 5.13 -1.33 -20.76
C TYR A 240 5.81 -0.82 -22.03
N LYS A 241 5.41 0.38 -22.49
CA LYS A 241 6.02 1.02 -23.66
C LYS A 241 7.49 1.38 -23.42
N ALA A 242 7.82 1.91 -22.24
CA ALA A 242 9.18 2.30 -21.88
C ALA A 242 10.11 1.09 -21.68
N MET A 243 9.61 0.02 -21.08
CA MET A 243 10.35 -1.23 -20.88
C MET A 243 10.46 -2.07 -22.15
N ALA A 244 9.71 -1.73 -23.21
CA ALA A 244 9.66 -2.46 -24.46
C ALA A 244 9.39 -3.98 -24.28
N VAL A 245 8.53 -4.35 -23.33
CA VAL A 245 8.31 -5.75 -22.91
C VAL A 245 7.87 -6.64 -24.08
N SER A 246 6.75 -6.28 -24.73
CA SER A 246 6.34 -6.90 -25.98
C SER A 246 5.31 -6.02 -26.72
N PRO A 247 5.16 -6.18 -28.05
CA PRO A 247 4.09 -5.52 -28.79
C PRO A 247 2.69 -5.86 -28.26
N HIS A 248 2.49 -7.10 -27.79
CA HIS A 248 1.20 -7.58 -27.29
C HIS A 248 0.84 -6.97 -25.93
N HIS A 249 1.80 -6.83 -25.02
CA HIS A 249 1.58 -6.13 -23.75
C HIS A 249 1.20 -4.66 -23.98
N ASN A 250 1.93 -3.97 -24.86
CA ASN A 250 1.68 -2.56 -25.19
C ASN A 250 0.27 -2.37 -25.75
N GLU A 251 -0.13 -3.26 -26.66
CA GLU A 251 -1.44 -3.18 -27.31
C GLU A 251 -2.58 -3.53 -26.35
N ARG A 252 -2.40 -4.53 -25.47
CA ARG A 252 -3.36 -4.85 -24.41
C ARG A 252 -3.65 -3.64 -23.53
N GLU A 253 -2.61 -3.01 -22.98
CA GLU A 253 -2.78 -1.86 -22.09
C GLU A 253 -3.38 -0.66 -22.82
N ARG A 254 -2.99 -0.42 -24.09
CA ARG A 254 -3.60 0.62 -24.93
C ARG A 254 -5.11 0.40 -25.07
N GLN A 255 -5.54 -0.82 -25.39
CA GLN A 255 -6.96 -1.13 -25.54
C GLN A 255 -7.73 -1.03 -24.23
N ILE A 256 -7.12 -1.39 -23.09
CA ILE A 256 -7.74 -1.22 -21.77
C ILE A 256 -7.95 0.28 -21.48
N LEU A 257 -6.96 1.12 -21.74
CA LEU A 257 -7.07 2.58 -21.57
C LEU A 257 -8.12 3.19 -22.50
N GLU A 258 -8.17 2.78 -23.77
CA GLU A 258 -9.19 3.24 -24.72
C GLU A 258 -10.59 2.78 -24.34
N SER A 259 -10.72 1.56 -23.82
CA SER A 259 -11.99 1.07 -23.29
C SER A 259 -12.43 1.87 -22.08
N PHE A 260 -11.51 2.25 -21.20
CA PHE A 260 -11.81 3.16 -20.09
C PHE A 260 -12.37 4.48 -20.62
N ASP A 261 -11.64 5.15 -21.52
CA ASP A 261 -12.01 6.46 -22.06
C ASP A 261 -13.37 6.40 -22.80
N SER A 262 -13.62 5.34 -23.57
CA SER A 262 -14.88 5.13 -24.28
C SER A 262 -16.07 4.90 -23.33
N ILE A 263 -15.91 4.11 -22.27
CA ILE A 263 -16.99 3.85 -21.30
C ILE A 263 -17.25 5.11 -20.46
N ALA A 264 -16.18 5.78 -20.02
CA ALA A 264 -16.25 7.04 -19.28
C ALA A 264 -16.99 8.12 -20.06
N ALA A 265 -16.71 8.27 -21.36
CA ALA A 265 -17.37 9.25 -22.22
C ALA A 265 -18.88 9.04 -22.40
N LYS A 266 -19.38 7.81 -22.22
CA LYS A 266 -20.81 7.48 -22.27
C LYS A 266 -21.52 7.67 -20.93
N SER A 267 -20.76 7.80 -19.85
CA SER A 267 -21.29 8.01 -18.50
C SER A 267 -21.66 9.46 -18.30
N ALA A 268 -22.80 9.71 -17.68
CA ALA A 268 -23.26 11.06 -17.33
C ALA A 268 -22.25 11.82 -16.45
N PHE A 269 -21.40 11.09 -15.73
CA PHE A 269 -20.47 11.62 -14.75
C PHE A 269 -19.01 11.59 -15.20
N GLY A 270 -18.74 11.18 -16.45
CA GLY A 270 -17.37 11.07 -16.96
C GLY A 270 -16.53 9.99 -16.27
N VAL A 271 -17.18 9.08 -15.53
CA VAL A 271 -16.55 7.97 -14.80
C VAL A 271 -17.18 6.67 -15.30
N PRO A 272 -16.38 5.65 -15.67
CA PRO A 272 -16.94 4.42 -16.21
C PRO A 272 -17.69 3.62 -15.14
N ASN A 273 -18.70 2.87 -15.57
CA ASN A 273 -19.30 1.86 -14.71
C ASN A 273 -18.28 0.75 -14.41
N SER A 274 -18.04 0.46 -13.13
CA SER A 274 -17.00 -0.48 -12.68
C SER A 274 -17.20 -1.90 -13.22
N HIS A 275 -18.45 -2.38 -13.33
CA HIS A 275 -18.73 -3.70 -13.88
C HIS A 275 -18.50 -3.74 -15.39
N GLU A 276 -18.97 -2.73 -16.12
CA GLU A 276 -18.77 -2.65 -17.57
C GLU A 276 -17.27 -2.59 -17.92
N LEU A 277 -16.52 -1.77 -17.19
CA LEU A 277 -15.06 -1.67 -17.34
C LEU A 277 -14.38 -3.01 -17.02
N MET A 278 -14.78 -3.68 -15.92
CA MET A 278 -14.24 -4.99 -15.56
C MET A 278 -14.46 -6.02 -16.68
N TYR A 279 -15.68 -6.10 -17.24
CA TYR A 279 -15.95 -7.05 -18.32
C TYR A 279 -15.22 -6.71 -19.61
N ALA A 280 -15.10 -5.42 -19.95
CA ALA A 280 -14.32 -4.99 -21.10
C ALA A 280 -12.84 -5.37 -20.96
N ARG A 281 -12.25 -5.07 -19.79
CA ARG A 281 -10.88 -5.44 -19.45
C ARG A 281 -10.64 -6.95 -19.56
N LYS A 282 -11.49 -7.77 -18.93
CA LYS A 282 -11.36 -9.23 -18.99
C LYS A 282 -11.39 -9.78 -20.42
N ARG A 283 -12.22 -9.22 -21.29
CA ARG A 283 -12.26 -9.63 -22.71
C ARG A 283 -10.96 -9.30 -23.43
N ILE A 284 -10.40 -8.12 -23.18
CA ILE A 284 -9.13 -7.69 -23.76
C ILE A 284 -7.99 -8.58 -23.25
N GLU A 285 -7.90 -8.78 -21.94
CA GLU A 285 -6.89 -9.66 -21.32
C GLU A 285 -6.97 -11.08 -21.89
N PHE A 286 -8.16 -11.66 -21.94
CA PHE A 286 -8.37 -13.00 -22.50
C PHE A 286 -7.93 -13.13 -23.96
N TYR A 287 -8.11 -12.09 -24.77
CA TYR A 287 -7.67 -12.08 -26.16
C TYR A 287 -6.14 -12.03 -26.29
N PHE A 288 -5.46 -11.22 -25.47
CA PHE A 288 -4.01 -11.05 -25.54
C PHE A 288 -3.21 -12.12 -24.81
N GLU A 289 -3.81 -12.81 -23.83
CA GLU A 289 -3.16 -13.87 -23.04
C GLU A 289 -2.41 -14.90 -23.91
N PRO A 290 -3.02 -15.57 -24.91
CA PRO A 290 -2.30 -16.55 -25.73
C PRO A 290 -1.15 -15.92 -26.55
N LEU A 291 -1.32 -14.69 -27.03
CA LEU A 291 -0.30 -13.98 -27.82
C LEU A 291 0.91 -13.60 -26.96
N ILE A 292 0.66 -13.23 -25.71
CA ILE A 292 1.70 -12.92 -24.72
C ILE A 292 2.47 -14.20 -24.38
N ILE A 293 1.77 -15.30 -24.10
CA ILE A 293 2.40 -16.61 -23.80
C ILE A 293 3.29 -17.06 -24.96
N GLU A 294 2.82 -16.93 -26.21
CA GLU A 294 3.60 -17.27 -27.40
C GLU A 294 4.86 -16.40 -27.50
N TRP A 295 4.72 -15.09 -27.32
CA TRP A 295 5.85 -14.16 -27.36
C TRP A 295 6.89 -14.44 -26.28
N ASP A 296 6.45 -14.64 -25.04
CA ASP A 296 7.35 -14.94 -23.93
C ASP A 296 8.06 -16.28 -24.13
N THR A 297 7.36 -17.29 -24.67
CA THR A 297 8.00 -18.56 -25.05
C THR A 297 9.11 -18.35 -26.08
N ILE A 298 8.89 -17.50 -27.10
CA ILE A 298 9.91 -17.20 -28.10
C ILE A 298 11.09 -16.46 -27.47
N LYS A 299 10.81 -15.47 -26.62
CA LYS A 299 11.83 -14.68 -25.92
C LYS A 299 12.71 -15.58 -25.04
N ASP A 300 12.10 -16.44 -24.23
CA ASP A 300 12.81 -17.36 -23.34
C ASP A 300 13.73 -18.30 -24.14
N ARG A 301 13.28 -18.79 -25.31
CA ARG A 301 14.13 -19.61 -26.20
C ARG A 301 15.33 -18.84 -26.75
N TRP A 302 15.17 -17.55 -27.05
CA TRP A 302 16.29 -16.71 -27.46
C TRP A 302 17.25 -16.45 -26.31
N GLU A 303 16.73 -16.18 -25.11
CA GLU A 303 17.54 -16.01 -23.91
C GLU A 303 18.36 -17.27 -23.60
N ASP A 304 17.75 -18.46 -23.67
CA ASP A 304 18.44 -19.75 -23.53
C ASP A 304 19.62 -19.87 -24.52
N ILE A 305 19.36 -19.59 -25.81
CA ILE A 305 20.39 -19.69 -26.87
C ILE A 305 21.52 -18.70 -26.63
N VAL A 306 21.21 -17.46 -26.25
CA VAL A 306 22.21 -16.42 -25.98
C VAL A 306 23.01 -16.76 -24.73
N TYR A 307 22.36 -17.32 -23.70
CA TYR A 307 23.02 -17.75 -22.47
C TYR A 307 23.96 -18.94 -22.72
N ASP A 308 23.53 -19.93 -23.50
CA ASP A 308 24.36 -21.06 -23.92
C ASP A 308 25.56 -20.58 -24.75
N LEU A 309 25.35 -19.62 -25.67
CA LEU A 309 26.43 -19.02 -26.45
C LEU A 309 27.42 -18.26 -25.55
N TYR A 310 26.92 -17.53 -24.55
CA TYR A 310 27.73 -16.84 -23.56
C TYR A 310 28.60 -17.84 -22.78
N LEU A 311 28.01 -18.90 -22.24
CA LEU A 311 28.75 -19.95 -21.54
C LEU A 311 29.76 -20.67 -22.44
N TRP A 312 29.35 -21.00 -23.68
CA TRP A 312 30.24 -21.57 -24.68
C TRP A 312 31.44 -20.65 -24.95
N SER A 313 31.20 -19.34 -25.12
CA SER A 313 32.27 -18.36 -25.36
C SER A 313 33.24 -18.26 -24.17
N LEU A 314 32.71 -18.30 -22.95
CA LEU A 314 33.52 -18.30 -21.73
C LEU A 314 34.40 -19.55 -21.62
N SER A 315 33.97 -20.71 -22.14
CA SER A 315 34.78 -21.94 -22.10
C SER A 315 36.12 -21.85 -22.85
N TYR A 316 36.28 -20.86 -23.74
CA TYR A 316 37.54 -20.58 -24.43
C TYR A 316 38.39 -19.49 -23.74
N CYS A 317 37.92 -18.93 -22.62
CA CYS A 317 38.68 -17.97 -21.84
C CYS A 317 39.58 -18.65 -20.80
N PRO A 318 40.81 -18.14 -20.56
CA PRO A 318 41.80 -18.77 -19.67
C PRO A 318 41.43 -18.78 -18.17
N PHE A 319 40.29 -18.19 -17.80
CA PHE A 319 39.73 -18.15 -16.45
C PHE A 319 38.46 -19.00 -16.31
N ALA A 320 38.07 -19.75 -17.34
CA ALA A 320 37.12 -20.84 -17.18
C ALA A 320 37.77 -21.96 -16.33
N PRO A 321 37.05 -22.53 -15.35
CA PRO A 321 37.59 -23.52 -14.41
C PRO A 321 38.03 -24.84 -15.07
#